data_AF-A0A5C8M5U4-F1
#
_entry.id   AF-A0A5C8M5U4-F1
#
_cell.length_a   1.000
_cell.length_b   1.000
_cell.length_c   1.000
_cell.angle_alpha   90.00
_cell.angle_beta   90.00
_cell.angle_gamma   90.00
#
_symmetry.space_group_name_H-M   'P 1'
#
loop_
_entity.id
_entity.type
_entity.pdbx_description
1 polymer ?
#
loop_
_entity_poly.entity_id
_entity_poly.type
_entity_poly.pdbx_seq_one_letter_code
_entity_poly.pdbx_strand_id
1 'polypeptide(L)'
;MSSTDIDFLSVVRGCIPKEAEIVLLRQQGNPAAILYADVDGDGEDEITALYRYLDNQYLFTVKSYADSWFPIGSSTTGKLQEVTDFIAAPVTRTRGWDLLIGWENRGTSSELDIIQWTTSGFQRLIPPGTFYNHIEIEDMPSREGRDGLCEIALWVHDQDKAYRVETYRWNPYKLVPTQDVHPYYFQKVSRYYEDLTRQYPDQAAYRSYLEDAQFKASQNKG
;
A
#
# COMPACT_ATOMS: atom_id res chain seq x y z
N MET A 1 -31.72 -14.37 -0.98
CA MET A 1 -31.73 -13.03 -0.36
C MET A 1 -30.96 -12.13 -1.31
N SER A 2 -31.56 -11.02 -1.73
CA SER A 2 -30.93 -10.05 -2.65
C SER A 2 -29.69 -9.48 -1.97
N SER A 3 -28.50 -9.67 -2.54
CA SER A 3 -27.31 -8.95 -2.10
C SER A 3 -27.52 -7.48 -2.45
N THR A 4 -27.93 -6.68 -1.47
CA THR A 4 -27.83 -5.23 -1.60
C THR A 4 -26.34 -4.93 -1.62
N ASP A 5 -25.81 -4.56 -2.78
CA ASP A 5 -24.43 -4.08 -2.87
C ASP A 5 -24.26 -2.93 -1.87
N ILE A 6 -23.27 -3.04 -0.99
CA ILE A 6 -23.01 -2.00 0.01
C ILE A 6 -22.52 -0.77 -0.73
N ASP A 7 -23.28 0.32 -0.65
CA ASP A 7 -22.81 1.63 -1.11
C ASP A 7 -21.88 2.23 -0.05
N PHE A 8 -20.60 1.88 -0.14
CA PHE A 8 -19.57 2.36 0.78
C PHE A 8 -19.52 3.89 0.84
N LEU A 9 -19.76 4.58 -0.28
CA LEU A 9 -19.75 6.04 -0.31
C LEU A 9 -20.87 6.61 0.56
N SER A 10 -22.08 6.08 0.43
CA SER A 10 -23.22 6.49 1.25
C SER A 10 -23.01 6.18 2.73
N VAL A 11 -22.44 5.03 3.07
CA VAL A 11 -22.10 4.69 4.46
C VAL A 11 -21.12 5.71 5.04
N VAL A 12 -19.99 5.95 4.36
CA VAL A 12 -19.00 6.93 4.80
C VAL A 12 -19.61 8.32 4.96
N ARG A 13 -20.41 8.78 3.98
CA ARG A 13 -21.10 10.08 4.05
C ARG A 13 -22.07 10.20 5.21
N GLY A 14 -22.70 9.11 5.64
CA GLY A 14 -23.57 9.09 6.81
C GLY A 14 -22.82 9.18 8.14
N CYS A 15 -21.53 8.86 8.16
CA CYS A 15 -20.72 8.76 9.37
C CYS A 15 -19.75 9.94 9.60
N ILE A 16 -19.55 10.81 8.60
CA ILE A 16 -18.66 11.98 8.69
C ILE A 16 -19.47 13.29 8.79
N PRO A 17 -18.86 14.42 9.22
CA PRO A 17 -19.52 15.72 9.20
C PRO A 17 -20.09 16.06 7.81
N LYS A 18 -21.23 16.74 7.77
CA LYS A 18 -21.94 17.03 6.51
C LYS A 18 -21.10 17.87 5.54
N GLU A 19 -20.29 18.77 6.08
CA GLU A 19 -19.39 19.66 5.34
C GLU A 19 -18.01 19.02 5.07
N ALA A 20 -17.76 17.79 5.54
CA ALA A 20 -16.52 17.09 5.26
C ALA A 20 -16.47 16.61 3.80
N GLU A 21 -15.25 16.47 3.27
CA GLU A 21 -14.99 15.99 1.92
C GLU A 21 -14.24 14.66 1.99
N ILE A 22 -14.74 13.63 1.30
CA ILE A 22 -13.99 12.37 1.19
C ILE A 22 -12.77 12.62 0.31
N VAL A 23 -11.60 12.18 0.78
CA VAL A 23 -10.36 12.30 0.03
C VAL A 23 -10.43 11.44 -1.22
N LEU A 24 -9.95 11.97 -2.33
CA LEU A 24 -9.78 11.22 -3.58
C LEU A 24 -8.30 10.89 -3.76
N LEU A 25 -8.01 9.68 -4.26
CA LEU A 25 -6.65 9.30 -4.59
C LEU A 25 -6.19 10.03 -5.85
N ARG A 26 -4.92 10.43 -5.88
CA ARG A 26 -4.25 10.99 -7.06
C ARG A 26 -3.89 9.88 -8.05
N GLN A 27 -4.91 9.19 -8.53
CA GLN A 27 -4.85 8.09 -9.49
C GLN A 27 -5.83 8.33 -10.62
N GLN A 28 -5.73 7.56 -11.71
CA GLN A 28 -6.68 7.67 -12.82
C GLN A 28 -8.11 7.45 -12.34
N GLY A 29 -9.01 8.39 -12.63
CA GLY A 29 -10.41 8.34 -12.21
C GLY A 29 -10.68 8.90 -10.81
N ASN A 30 -9.65 9.35 -10.09
CA ASN A 30 -9.75 9.94 -8.75
C ASN A 30 -10.66 9.13 -7.80
N PRO A 31 -10.40 7.83 -7.60
CA PRO A 31 -11.23 7.00 -6.74
C PRO A 31 -11.24 7.54 -5.31
N ALA A 32 -12.37 7.38 -4.62
CA ALA A 32 -12.46 7.74 -3.21
C ALA A 32 -11.50 6.87 -2.38
N ALA A 33 -10.80 7.48 -1.42
CA ALA A 33 -9.92 6.80 -0.48
C ALA A 33 -10.76 6.04 0.56
N ILE A 34 -11.41 4.96 0.12
CA ILE A 34 -12.27 4.07 0.90
C ILE A 34 -11.79 2.65 0.66
N LEU A 35 -11.63 1.89 1.75
CA LEU A 35 -11.25 0.49 1.77
C LEU A 35 -12.25 -0.31 2.57
N TYR A 36 -12.41 -1.59 2.20
CA TYR A 36 -13.19 -2.57 2.93
C TYR A 36 -12.29 -3.77 3.24
N ALA A 37 -11.91 -3.92 4.52
CA ALA A 37 -10.99 -4.95 4.99
C ALA A 37 -11.08 -5.10 6.52
N ASP A 38 -10.81 -6.31 7.02
CA ASP A 38 -10.61 -6.63 8.44
C ASP A 38 -9.36 -5.92 8.97
N VAL A 39 -9.49 -4.68 9.44
CA VAL A 39 -8.37 -3.88 9.96
C VAL A 39 -8.18 -4.09 11.45
N ASP A 40 -9.24 -4.43 12.18
CA ASP A 40 -9.18 -4.65 13.62
C ASP A 40 -8.84 -6.10 14.03
N GLY A 41 -8.92 -7.05 13.09
CA GLY A 41 -8.45 -8.42 13.22
C GLY A 41 -9.44 -9.38 13.86
N ASP A 42 -10.72 -9.04 13.92
CA ASP A 42 -11.76 -9.94 14.43
C ASP A 42 -12.40 -10.83 13.36
N GLY A 43 -12.00 -10.66 12.09
CA GLY A 43 -12.44 -11.47 10.96
C GLY A 43 -13.68 -10.95 10.24
N GLU A 44 -14.23 -9.81 10.67
CA GLU A 44 -15.24 -9.05 9.93
C GLU A 44 -14.58 -7.84 9.29
N ASP A 45 -14.98 -7.50 8.06
CA ASP A 45 -14.38 -6.36 7.36
C ASP A 45 -14.97 -5.02 7.84
N GLU A 46 -14.11 -4.03 8.07
CA GLU A 46 -14.52 -2.65 8.30
C GLU A 46 -14.42 -1.80 7.04
N ILE A 47 -15.18 -0.70 7.01
CA ILE A 47 -14.95 0.37 6.04
C ILE A 47 -14.00 1.38 6.68
N THR A 48 -12.84 1.56 6.08
CA THR A 48 -11.86 2.59 6.46
C THR A 48 -11.77 3.63 5.36
N ALA A 49 -11.75 4.91 5.71
CA ALA A 49 -11.61 5.97 4.71
C ALA A 49 -10.89 7.21 5.21
N LEU A 50 -10.51 8.07 4.26
CA LEU A 50 -9.92 9.38 4.51
C LEU A 50 -10.91 10.49 4.16
N TYR A 51 -11.03 11.50 5.03
CA TYR A 51 -11.80 12.71 4.75
C TYR A 51 -11.08 13.96 5.22
N ARG A 52 -11.46 15.11 4.66
CA ARG A 52 -11.02 16.46 5.05
C ARG A 52 -12.15 17.21 5.72
N TYR A 53 -11.83 17.90 6.81
CA TYR A 53 -12.76 18.75 7.55
C TYR A 53 -11.98 19.79 8.35
N LEU A 54 -12.41 21.07 8.30
CA LEU A 54 -11.78 22.18 9.03
C LEU A 54 -10.24 22.18 8.95
N ASP A 55 -9.70 22.21 7.73
CA ASP A 55 -8.25 22.23 7.44
C ASP A 55 -7.45 21.05 8.04
N ASN A 56 -8.12 19.95 8.34
CA ASN A 56 -7.51 18.71 8.78
C ASN A 56 -7.91 17.56 7.86
N GLN A 57 -7.02 16.58 7.73
CA GLN A 57 -7.32 15.30 7.10
C GLN A 57 -7.34 14.20 8.15
N TYR A 58 -8.37 13.38 8.12
CA TYR A 58 -8.66 12.35 9.11
C TYR A 58 -8.66 10.97 8.47
N LEU A 59 -8.11 10.01 9.20
CA LEU A 59 -8.30 8.59 8.98
C LEU A 59 -9.39 8.11 9.93
N PHE A 60 -10.39 7.42 9.41
CA PHE A 60 -11.50 6.90 10.21
C PHE A 60 -11.89 5.50 9.76
N THR A 61 -12.51 4.76 10.67
CA THR A 61 -13.03 3.42 10.44
C THR A 61 -14.43 3.30 11.01
N VAL A 62 -15.32 2.63 10.27
CA VAL A 62 -16.67 2.26 10.69
C VAL A 62 -16.85 0.75 10.60
N LYS A 63 -17.63 0.21 11.53
CA LYS A 63 -17.92 -1.22 11.65
C LYS A 63 -19.41 -1.47 11.65
N SER A 64 -19.81 -2.60 11.05
CA SER A 64 -21.20 -3.02 11.04
C SER A 64 -21.56 -3.70 12.35
N TYR A 65 -22.64 -3.23 12.98
CA TYR A 65 -23.28 -3.89 14.13
C TYR A 65 -24.78 -3.94 13.87
N ALA A 66 -25.35 -5.15 13.85
CA ALA A 66 -26.77 -5.38 13.63
C ALA A 66 -27.33 -4.59 12.41
N ASP A 67 -26.68 -4.74 11.25
CA ASP A 67 -27.02 -4.09 9.97
C ASP A 67 -26.91 -2.55 9.96
N SER A 68 -26.24 -1.95 10.95
CA SER A 68 -25.99 -0.51 11.02
C SER A 68 -24.49 -0.23 11.15
N TRP A 69 -24.02 0.82 10.49
CA TRP A 69 -22.61 1.22 10.50
C TRP A 69 -22.35 2.26 11.57
N PHE A 70 -21.34 2.01 12.40
CA PHE A 70 -20.95 2.90 13.50
C PHE A 70 -19.46 3.23 13.43
N PRO A 71 -19.06 4.50 13.62
CA PRO A 71 -17.65 4.86 13.75
C PRO A 71 -17.02 4.16 14.96
N ILE A 72 -15.94 3.43 14.73
CA ILE A 72 -15.15 2.80 15.80
C ILE A 72 -13.91 3.64 16.15
N GLY A 73 -13.49 4.54 15.26
CA GLY A 73 -12.61 5.65 15.61
C GLY A 73 -12.17 6.51 14.44
N SER A 74 -11.52 7.62 14.80
CA SER A 74 -11.07 8.64 13.88
C SER A 74 -9.85 9.34 14.49
N SER A 75 -8.85 9.65 13.68
CA SER A 75 -7.66 10.40 14.10
C SER A 75 -7.18 11.33 13.00
N THR A 76 -6.63 12.49 13.38
CA THR A 76 -5.97 13.37 12.42
C THR A 76 -4.72 12.67 11.88
N THR A 77 -4.57 12.67 10.57
CA THR A 77 -3.37 12.15 9.89
C THR A 77 -2.16 13.05 10.11
N GLY A 78 -2.35 14.31 10.56
CA GLY A 78 -1.28 15.30 10.71
C GLY A 78 -0.58 15.66 9.40
N LYS A 79 -1.14 15.22 8.26
CA LYS A 79 -0.66 15.41 6.90
C LYS A 79 -1.81 15.97 6.07
N LEU A 80 -1.55 17.00 5.26
CA LEU A 80 -2.52 17.58 4.33
C LEU A 80 -2.14 17.32 2.87
N GLN A 81 -1.09 16.53 2.65
CA GLN A 81 -0.66 16.09 1.32
C GLN A 81 -1.78 15.32 0.62
N GLU A 82 -1.78 15.37 -0.71
CA GLU A 82 -2.61 14.49 -1.51
C GLU A 82 -2.23 13.02 -1.25
N VAL A 83 -3.19 12.13 -1.41
CA VAL A 83 -3.01 10.69 -1.18
C VAL A 83 -2.84 10.01 -2.53
N THR A 84 -1.72 9.34 -2.75
CA THR A 84 -1.48 8.60 -4.00
C THR A 84 -1.97 7.17 -3.91
N ASP A 85 -1.89 6.57 -2.72
CA ASP A 85 -2.22 5.17 -2.48
C ASP A 85 -2.91 5.04 -1.14
N PHE A 86 -3.93 4.20 -1.10
CA PHE A 86 -4.60 3.80 0.13
C PHE A 86 -4.94 2.32 0.01
N ILE A 87 -4.18 1.49 0.72
CA ILE A 87 -4.19 0.04 0.56
C ILE A 87 -4.33 -0.60 1.94
N ALA A 88 -5.05 -1.72 2.03
CA ALA A 88 -5.07 -2.57 3.21
C ALA A 88 -4.38 -3.90 2.88
N ALA A 89 -3.46 -4.36 3.73
CA ALA A 89 -2.78 -5.64 3.56
C ALA A 89 -2.18 -6.16 4.89
N PRO A 90 -2.07 -7.49 5.08
CA PRO A 90 -1.44 -8.06 6.27
C PRO A 90 0.09 -7.93 6.20
N VAL A 91 0.67 -6.79 6.59
CA VAL A 91 2.13 -6.57 6.49
C VAL A 91 2.85 -6.94 7.78
N THR A 92 2.25 -6.59 8.92
CA THR A 92 2.91 -6.70 10.24
C THR A 92 2.33 -7.80 11.11
N ARG A 93 1.12 -8.28 10.79
CA ARG A 93 0.41 -9.34 11.49
C ARG A 93 -0.51 -10.09 10.53
N THR A 94 -0.75 -11.37 10.83
CA THR A 94 -1.64 -12.25 10.04
C THR A 94 -3.11 -12.13 10.44
N ARG A 95 -3.41 -11.43 11.54
CA ARG A 95 -4.77 -11.15 12.03
C ARG A 95 -5.02 -9.65 12.02
N GLY A 96 -5.89 -9.20 11.14
CA GLY A 96 -6.11 -7.79 10.89
C GLY A 96 -5.07 -7.22 9.92
N TRP A 97 -5.52 -6.32 9.05
CA TRP A 97 -4.72 -5.73 8.01
C TRP A 97 -4.14 -4.39 8.47
N ASP A 98 -2.97 -4.06 7.95
CA ASP A 98 -2.38 -2.75 8.08
C ASP A 98 -2.86 -1.85 6.95
N LEU A 99 -2.93 -0.56 7.22
CA LEU A 99 -3.23 0.47 6.24
C LEU A 99 -1.92 1.07 5.73
N LEU A 100 -1.70 1.00 4.43
CA LEU A 100 -0.58 1.61 3.74
C LEU A 100 -1.08 2.87 3.04
N ILE A 101 -0.47 4.00 3.37
CA ILE A 101 -0.83 5.30 2.81
C ILE A 101 0.36 5.88 2.06
N GLY A 102 0.15 6.16 0.78
CA GLY A 102 1.07 6.92 -0.05
C GLY A 102 0.75 8.40 0.04
N TRP A 103 1.67 9.18 0.59
CA TRP A 103 1.57 10.63 0.66
C TRP A 103 2.32 11.26 -0.49
N GLU A 104 1.68 12.11 -1.27
CA GLU A 104 2.34 12.82 -2.36
C GLU A 104 3.61 13.53 -1.87
N ASN A 105 4.70 13.30 -2.60
CA ASN A 105 5.97 13.94 -2.38
C ASN A 105 6.58 14.37 -3.71
N ARG A 106 6.64 15.69 -3.94
CA ARG A 106 7.40 16.31 -5.03
C ARG A 106 7.06 15.73 -6.42
N GLY A 107 5.79 15.76 -6.79
CA GLY A 107 5.34 15.51 -8.15
C GLY A 107 5.05 14.04 -8.43
N THR A 108 6.09 13.20 -8.54
CA THR A 108 5.97 11.81 -9.03
C THR A 108 6.34 10.75 -8.01
N SER A 109 6.79 11.14 -6.81
CA SER A 109 7.08 10.19 -5.74
C SER A 109 6.05 10.30 -4.62
N SER A 110 6.03 9.29 -3.77
CA SER A 110 5.20 9.23 -2.59
C SER A 110 6.05 8.83 -1.39
N GLU A 111 5.73 9.36 -0.23
CA GLU A 111 6.22 8.90 1.06
C GLU A 111 5.25 7.87 1.64
N LEU A 112 5.76 6.70 2.01
CA LEU A 112 4.97 5.62 2.61
C LEU A 112 4.79 5.86 4.12
N ASP A 113 3.56 5.75 4.60
CA ASP A 113 3.25 5.43 5.99
C ASP A 113 2.60 4.03 6.07
N ILE A 114 2.88 3.30 7.15
CA ILE A 114 2.17 2.08 7.53
C ILE A 114 1.47 2.35 8.86
N ILE A 115 0.17 2.10 8.91
CA ILE A 115 -0.70 2.39 10.04
C ILE A 115 -1.41 1.12 10.47
N GLN A 116 -1.40 0.85 11.77
CA GLN A 116 -2.11 -0.26 12.39
C GLN A 116 -3.23 0.27 13.27
N TRP A 117 -4.37 -0.39 13.24
CA TRP A 117 -5.42 -0.21 14.25
C TRP A 117 -5.03 -0.95 15.53
N THR A 118 -5.09 -0.25 16.66
CA THR A 118 -4.81 -0.81 17.99
C THR A 118 -5.90 -0.42 18.98
N THR A 119 -5.84 -0.96 20.19
CA THR A 119 -6.74 -0.56 21.28
C THR A 119 -6.60 0.91 21.70
N SER A 120 -5.49 1.58 21.35
CA SER A 120 -5.29 3.02 21.53
C SER A 120 -5.60 3.85 20.28
N GLY A 121 -6.15 3.21 19.23
CA GLY A 121 -6.47 3.82 17.94
C GLY A 121 -5.38 3.59 16.89
N PHE A 122 -5.35 4.45 15.87
CA PHE A 122 -4.41 4.36 14.76
C PHE A 122 -2.97 4.66 15.20
N GLN A 123 -2.08 3.69 15.01
CA GLN A 123 -0.65 3.80 15.31
C GLN A 123 0.18 3.75 14.02
N ARG A 124 1.05 4.74 13.80
CA ARG A 124 2.06 4.68 12.74
C ARG A 124 3.19 3.75 13.14
N LEU A 125 3.61 2.91 12.20
CA LEU A 125 4.59 1.86 12.45
C LEU A 125 5.99 2.17 11.91
N ILE A 126 6.11 3.02 10.90
CA ILE A 126 7.40 3.41 10.31
C ILE A 126 7.67 4.91 10.49
N PRO A 127 8.95 5.32 10.62
CA PRO A 127 9.31 6.73 10.59
C PRO A 127 9.12 7.30 9.17
N PRO A 128 9.01 8.63 9.04
CA PRO A 128 9.04 9.29 7.74
C PRO A 128 10.36 9.02 7.00
N GLY A 129 10.34 9.15 5.67
CA GLY A 129 11.53 9.04 4.82
C GLY A 129 11.60 7.82 3.89
N THR A 130 10.57 6.98 3.86
CA THR A 130 10.47 5.87 2.89
C THR A 130 9.76 6.34 1.64
N PHE A 131 10.48 6.54 0.54
CA PHE A 131 9.94 7.08 -0.71
C PHE A 131 9.87 6.05 -1.83
N TYR A 132 8.86 6.17 -2.70
CA TYR A 132 8.69 5.31 -3.86
C TYR A 132 8.00 6.05 -5.01
N ASN A 133 8.03 5.47 -6.20
CA ASN A 133 7.26 5.92 -7.36
C ASN A 133 6.18 4.90 -7.75
N HIS A 134 6.45 3.60 -7.56
CA HIS A 134 5.43 2.54 -7.58
C HIS A 134 5.58 1.64 -6.38
N ILE A 135 4.46 1.14 -5.86
CA ILE A 135 4.39 0.20 -4.74
C ILE A 135 3.62 -1.04 -5.17
N GLU A 136 4.12 -2.20 -4.80
CA GLU A 136 3.40 -3.47 -4.91
C GLU A 136 3.46 -4.19 -3.56
N ILE A 137 2.35 -4.80 -3.17
CA ILE A 137 2.20 -5.47 -1.88
C ILE A 137 1.65 -6.86 -2.15
N GLU A 138 2.38 -7.89 -1.73
CA GLU A 138 2.07 -9.29 -2.03
C GLU A 138 2.72 -10.20 -0.98
N ASP A 139 2.05 -11.30 -0.61
CA ASP A 139 2.67 -12.42 0.13
C ASP A 139 3.59 -13.18 -0.84
N MET A 140 4.86 -12.76 -0.87
CA MET A 140 5.86 -13.24 -1.80
C MET A 140 6.46 -14.54 -1.27
N PRO A 141 6.36 -15.66 -2.01
CA PRO A 141 6.89 -16.92 -1.53
C PRO A 141 8.42 -16.86 -1.39
N SER A 142 8.89 -17.23 -0.21
CA SER A 142 10.30 -17.56 0.04
C SER A 142 10.57 -19.04 -0.27
N ARG A 143 11.77 -19.53 0.07
CA ARG A 143 12.08 -20.97 0.03
C ARG A 143 11.20 -21.81 0.96
N GLU A 144 10.68 -21.21 2.03
CA GLU A 144 9.78 -21.86 2.98
C GLU A 144 8.30 -21.76 2.56
N GLY A 145 8.04 -21.08 1.44
CA GLY A 145 6.69 -20.80 0.95
C GLY A 145 6.20 -19.43 1.42
N ARG A 146 4.88 -19.30 1.47
CA ARG A 146 4.14 -18.11 1.91
C ARG A 146 3.85 -18.19 3.40
N ASP A 147 4.00 -17.09 4.11
CA ASP A 147 3.80 -17.01 5.57
C ASP A 147 2.50 -16.28 5.96
N GLY A 148 1.74 -15.79 4.98
CA GLY A 148 0.50 -15.03 5.19
C GLY A 148 0.74 -13.55 5.49
N LEU A 149 1.98 -13.08 5.46
CA LEU A 149 2.33 -11.67 5.52
C LEU A 149 2.76 -11.18 4.15
N CYS A 150 2.40 -9.94 3.82
CA CYS A 150 2.83 -9.32 2.59
C CYS A 150 4.19 -8.64 2.73
N GLU A 151 5.10 -8.96 1.81
CA GLU A 151 6.22 -8.11 1.47
C GLU A 151 5.77 -6.89 0.67
N ILE A 152 6.60 -5.85 0.71
CA ILE A 152 6.41 -4.61 -0.02
C ILE A 152 7.55 -4.47 -1.03
N ALA A 153 7.24 -4.34 -2.31
CA ALA A 153 8.20 -3.92 -3.32
C ALA A 153 8.04 -2.44 -3.62
N LEU A 154 9.13 -1.69 -3.49
CA LEU A 154 9.19 -0.27 -3.82
C LEU A 154 10.03 -0.08 -5.09
N TRP A 155 9.45 0.57 -6.09
CA TRP A 155 10.11 0.99 -7.31
C TRP A 155 10.42 2.47 -7.19
N VAL A 156 11.70 2.80 -7.07
CA VAL A 156 12.19 4.18 -6.98
C VAL A 156 12.77 4.58 -8.31
N HIS A 157 12.26 5.65 -8.90
CA HIS A 157 12.74 6.20 -10.15
C HIS A 157 14.22 6.57 -10.02
N ASP A 158 15.00 6.18 -11.02
CA ASP A 158 16.43 6.45 -11.09
C ASP A 158 16.74 7.38 -12.26
N GLN A 159 16.47 6.91 -13.48
CA GLN A 159 16.68 7.68 -14.72
C GLN A 159 15.72 7.21 -15.81
N ASP A 160 15.19 8.12 -16.63
CA ASP A 160 14.25 7.82 -17.71
C ASP A 160 13.11 6.86 -17.29
N LYS A 161 13.12 5.61 -17.78
CA LYS A 161 12.17 4.54 -17.42
C LYS A 161 12.79 3.48 -16.50
N ALA A 162 14.00 3.72 -15.99
CA ALA A 162 14.66 2.83 -15.05
C ALA A 162 14.23 3.14 -13.61
N TYR A 163 14.04 2.06 -12.86
CA TYR A 163 13.69 2.06 -11.46
C TYR A 163 14.65 1.16 -10.69
N ARG A 164 15.13 1.66 -9.56
CA ARG A 164 15.72 0.81 -8.53
C ARG A 164 14.58 0.13 -7.77
N VAL A 165 14.60 -1.20 -7.75
CA VAL A 165 13.57 -2.01 -7.09
C VAL A 165 14.17 -2.69 -5.86
N GLU A 166 13.48 -2.57 -4.73
CA GLU A 166 13.84 -3.23 -3.48
C GLU A 166 12.60 -3.81 -2.82
N THR A 167 12.72 -5.04 -2.31
CA THR A 167 11.67 -5.75 -1.58
C THR A 167 11.94 -5.67 -0.09
N TYR A 168 10.90 -5.41 0.70
CA TYR A 168 10.95 -5.23 2.14
C TYR A 168 9.98 -6.18 2.84
N ARG A 169 10.38 -6.66 4.01
CA ARG A 169 9.51 -7.36 4.96
C ARG A 169 9.43 -6.55 6.24
N TRP A 170 8.32 -6.70 6.97
CA TRP A 170 8.26 -6.23 8.34
C TRP A 170 9.16 -7.06 9.25
N ASN A 171 10.07 -6.39 9.95
CA ASN A 171 10.68 -6.89 11.17
C ASN A 171 10.15 -6.02 12.31
N PRO A 172 9.89 -6.55 13.52
CA PRO A 172 9.39 -5.71 14.61
C PRO A 172 10.05 -4.32 14.65
N TYR A 173 9.19 -3.30 14.53
CA TYR A 173 9.50 -1.87 14.53
C TYR A 173 10.11 -1.25 13.26
N LYS A 174 10.35 -2.01 12.18
CA LYS A 174 10.89 -1.44 10.92
C LYS A 174 10.69 -2.33 9.69
N LEU A 175 10.69 -1.69 8.52
CA LEU A 175 10.91 -2.40 7.26
C LEU A 175 12.38 -2.78 7.11
N VAL A 176 12.65 -4.01 6.69
CA VAL A 176 13.99 -4.49 6.36
C VAL A 176 14.02 -5.04 4.94
N PRO A 177 15.08 -4.76 4.16
CA PRO A 177 15.25 -5.40 2.86
C PRO A 177 15.26 -6.93 2.98
N THR A 178 14.57 -7.60 2.07
CA THR A 178 14.51 -9.08 1.97
C THR A 178 14.99 -9.51 0.60
N GLN A 179 15.89 -10.49 0.56
CA GLN A 179 16.45 -11.06 -0.67
C GLN A 179 15.94 -12.47 -0.95
N ASP A 180 15.41 -13.16 0.06
CA ASP A 180 14.90 -14.53 -0.05
C ASP A 180 13.70 -14.65 -1.00
N VAL A 181 12.96 -13.55 -1.21
CA VAL A 181 11.83 -13.45 -2.15
C VAL A 181 12.22 -13.01 -3.57
N HIS A 182 13.49 -12.62 -3.79
CA HIS A 182 13.94 -12.16 -5.09
C HIS A 182 13.69 -13.15 -6.25
N PRO A 183 13.90 -14.47 -6.10
CA PRO A 183 13.66 -15.45 -7.17
C PRO A 183 12.23 -15.42 -7.71
N TYR A 184 11.28 -15.03 -6.85
CA TYR A 184 9.89 -14.85 -7.22
C TYR A 184 9.68 -13.47 -7.83
N TYR A 185 9.94 -12.41 -7.07
CA TYR A 185 9.54 -11.05 -7.43
C TYR A 185 10.30 -10.50 -8.64
N PHE A 186 11.61 -10.77 -8.73
CA PHE A 186 12.44 -10.26 -9.82
C PHE A 186 12.19 -10.92 -11.17
N GLN A 187 11.35 -11.96 -11.25
CA GLN A 187 10.83 -12.42 -12.55
C GLN A 187 9.98 -11.34 -13.22
N LYS A 188 9.16 -10.63 -12.44
CA LYS A 188 8.33 -9.51 -12.91
C LYS A 188 9.21 -8.33 -13.32
N VAL A 189 10.20 -7.99 -12.50
CA VAL A 189 11.18 -6.94 -12.78
C VAL A 189 11.99 -7.25 -14.05
N SER A 190 12.39 -8.52 -14.24
CA SER A 190 13.10 -8.96 -15.45
C SER A 190 12.26 -8.72 -16.70
N ARG A 191 10.98 -9.12 -16.69
CA ARG A 191 10.06 -8.91 -17.83
C ARG A 191 9.91 -7.43 -18.18
N TYR A 192 9.81 -6.56 -17.17
CA TYR A 192 9.77 -5.12 -17.37
C TYR A 192 10.99 -4.61 -18.17
N TYR A 193 12.20 -5.03 -17.77
CA TYR A 193 13.42 -4.61 -18.47
C TYR A 193 13.66 -5.34 -19.80
N GLU A 194 13.15 -6.57 -19.98
CA GLU A 194 13.12 -7.23 -21.29
C GLU A 194 12.32 -6.41 -22.30
N ASP A 195 11.17 -5.88 -21.90
CA ASP A 195 10.35 -5.04 -22.78
C ASP A 195 11.01 -3.70 -23.06
N LEU A 196 11.65 -3.07 -22.07
CA LEU A 196 12.40 -1.84 -22.27
C LEU A 196 13.61 -2.03 -23.20
N THR A 197 14.38 -3.11 -23.06
CA THR A 197 15.53 -3.39 -23.93
C THR A 197 15.12 -3.70 -25.37
N ARG A 198 13.93 -4.28 -25.59
CA ARG A 198 13.35 -4.44 -26.94
C ARG A 198 12.91 -3.11 -27.54
N GLN A 199 12.30 -2.24 -26.73
CA GLN A 199 11.79 -0.93 -27.18
C GLN A 199 12.91 0.09 -27.41
N TYR A 200 13.96 0.06 -26.58
CA TYR A 200 15.07 1.00 -26.59
C TYR A 200 16.42 0.24 -26.64
N PRO A 201 16.73 -0.43 -27.76
CA PRO A 201 17.89 -1.32 -27.86
C PRO A 201 19.24 -0.62 -27.68
N ASP A 202 19.29 0.69 -27.94
CA ASP A 202 20.49 1.53 -27.84
C ASP A 202 20.74 2.08 -26.42
N GLN A 203 19.76 1.94 -25.51
CA GLN A 203 19.90 2.38 -24.12
C GLN A 203 20.63 1.31 -23.29
N ALA A 204 21.96 1.39 -23.25
CA ALA A 204 22.81 0.43 -22.54
C ALA A 204 22.44 0.25 -21.07
N ALA A 205 21.97 1.31 -20.39
CA ALA A 205 21.55 1.27 -19.01
C ALA A 205 20.47 0.20 -18.76
N TYR A 206 19.46 0.08 -19.64
CA TYR A 206 18.37 -0.90 -19.46
C TYR A 206 18.87 -2.35 -19.51
N ARG A 207 19.96 -2.63 -20.24
CA ARG A 207 20.57 -3.96 -20.23
C ARG A 207 21.20 -4.27 -18.88
N SER A 208 21.86 -3.29 -18.25
CA SER A 208 22.43 -3.47 -16.91
C SER A 208 21.34 -3.72 -15.85
N TYR A 209 20.19 -3.02 -15.91
CA TYR A 209 19.08 -3.34 -15.02
C TYR A 209 18.44 -4.71 -15.31
N LEU A 210 18.37 -5.11 -16.59
CA LEU A 210 17.91 -6.45 -16.96
C LEU A 210 18.83 -7.53 -16.38
N GLU A 211 20.14 -7.37 -16.51
CA GLU A 211 21.15 -8.31 -15.98
C GLU A 211 21.05 -8.42 -14.46
N ASP A 212 20.94 -7.30 -13.73
CA ASP A 212 20.72 -7.31 -12.27
C ASP A 212 19.42 -8.03 -11.89
N ALA A 213 18.33 -7.75 -12.61
CA ALA A 213 17.04 -8.37 -12.35
C ALA A 213 17.07 -9.88 -12.61
N GLN A 214 17.68 -10.32 -13.71
CA GLN A 214 17.85 -11.74 -14.04
C GLN A 214 18.76 -12.44 -13.03
N PHE A 215 19.83 -11.78 -12.59
CA PHE A 215 20.70 -12.28 -11.55
C PHE A 215 19.92 -12.53 -10.25
N LYS A 216 19.19 -11.52 -9.75
CA LYS A 216 18.33 -11.64 -8.56
C LYS A 216 17.24 -12.70 -8.71
N ALA A 217 16.63 -12.82 -9.89
CA ALA A 217 15.65 -13.86 -10.18
C ALA A 217 16.25 -15.28 -10.20
N SER A 218 17.57 -15.40 -10.42
CA SER A 218 18.29 -16.68 -10.48
C SER A 218 18.96 -17.09 -9.16
N GLN A 219 19.12 -16.14 -8.22
CA GLN A 219 19.73 -16.37 -6.91
C GLN A 219 18.85 -17.30 -6.07
N ASN A 220 19.00 -18.61 -6.27
CA ASN A 220 18.41 -19.77 -5.56
C ASN A 220 17.98 -20.91 -6.50
N LYS A 221 18.40 -20.90 -7.78
CA LYS A 221 18.37 -22.10 -8.65
C LYS A 221 19.48 -23.13 -8.34
N GLY A 222 20.11 -23.04 -7.17
CA GLY A 222 21.14 -23.95 -6.68
C GLY A 222 20.83 -24.44 -5.28
#